data_AF-A0A6C0TLX7-F1
#
_entry.id   AF-A0A6C0TLX7-F1
#
_cell.length_a   1.000
_cell.length_b   1.000
_cell.length_c   1.000
_cell.angle_alpha   90.00
_cell.angle_beta   90.00
_cell.angle_gamma   90.00
#
_symmetry.space_group_name_H-M   'P 1'
#
loop_
_entity.id
_entity.type
_entity.pdbx_description
1 polymer ?
#
loop_
_entity_poly.entity_id
_entity_poly.type
_entity_poly.pdbx_seq_one_letter_code
_entity_poly.pdbx_strand_id
1 'polypeptide(L)'
;MKYRHLIALLFPLAVALPASAEWPEGAQAPFVAECVEGAQAEHSAAKAKAFCECAAGEVSSEFSTAELEEMGSQQEIDQGTRQRLIDASKRCESILQN
;
A
#
# COMPACT_ATOMS: atom_id res chain seq x y z
N MET A 1 28.52 -37.50 4.14
CA MET A 1 27.22 -37.16 3.54
C MET A 1 26.79 -35.83 4.15
N LYS A 2 26.92 -34.71 3.44
CA LYS A 2 25.99 -34.17 2.43
C LYS A 2 24.77 -33.55 3.14
N TYR A 3 24.52 -32.28 2.83
CA TYR A 3 23.45 -31.37 3.26
C TYR A 3 23.92 -30.24 4.19
N ARG A 4 23.71 -28.97 3.85
CA ARG A 4 23.30 -28.34 2.59
C ARG A 4 23.68 -26.89 2.83
N HIS A 5 24.34 -26.28 1.86
CA HIS A 5 24.68 -24.86 1.87
C HIS A 5 23.50 -24.05 2.42
N LEU A 6 23.66 -23.48 3.62
CA LEU A 6 22.84 -22.37 4.09
C LEU A 6 23.22 -21.20 3.20
N ILE A 7 22.62 -21.16 2.01
CA ILE A 7 22.63 -19.99 1.16
C ILE A 7 21.78 -18.98 1.92
N ALA A 8 22.46 -18.14 2.70
CA ALA A 8 21.92 -16.88 3.14
C ALA A 8 21.59 -16.08 1.87
N LEU A 9 20.32 -16.10 1.46
CA LEU A 9 19.78 -15.15 0.50
C LEU A 9 19.69 -13.80 1.19
N LEU A 10 20.84 -13.14 1.35
CA LEU A 10 20.88 -11.69 1.45
C LEU A 10 20.64 -11.18 0.03
N PHE A 11 19.37 -11.08 -0.34
CA PHE A 11 18.99 -10.31 -1.51
C PHE A 11 19.24 -8.84 -1.15
N PRO A 12 20.17 -8.13 -1.81
CA PRO A 12 20.23 -6.69 -1.64
C PRO A 12 19.01 -6.14 -2.37
N LEU A 13 17.93 -5.86 -1.64
CA LEU A 13 16.89 -4.94 -2.10
C LEU A 13 17.52 -3.55 -2.15
N ALA A 14 18.40 -3.33 -3.12
CA ALA A 14 18.81 -2.01 -3.56
C ALA A 14 17.66 -1.45 -4.42
N VAL A 15 16.56 -1.08 -3.76
CA VAL A 15 15.50 -0.31 -4.42
C VAL A 15 15.94 1.14 -4.35
N ALA A 16 16.44 1.65 -5.48
CA ALA A 16 16.54 3.08 -5.72
C ALA A 16 15.11 3.64 -5.88
N LEU A 17 14.60 4.36 -4.90
CA LEU A 17 13.39 5.21 -5.04
C LEU A 17 13.86 6.68 -5.20
N PRO A 18 13.11 7.59 -5.88
CA PRO A 18 11.68 7.49 -6.18
C PRO A 18 11.31 7.89 -7.63
N ALA A 19 10.76 6.95 -8.39
CA ALA A 19 9.57 7.26 -9.16
C ALA A 19 8.43 6.64 -8.34
N SER A 20 7.51 7.46 -7.84
CA SER A 20 6.26 6.96 -7.25
C SER A 20 5.66 5.96 -8.24
N ALA A 21 5.26 4.79 -7.76
CA ALA A 21 4.61 3.82 -8.63
C ALA A 21 3.38 4.44 -9.26
N GLU A 22 3.32 4.35 -10.58
CA GLU A 22 2.14 4.72 -11.33
C GLU A 22 1.06 3.70 -11.01
N TRP A 23 -0.13 4.20 -10.69
CA TRP A 23 -1.28 3.33 -10.48
C TRP A 23 -1.70 2.74 -11.82
N PRO A 24 -2.23 1.50 -11.85
CA PRO A 24 -2.94 1.02 -13.03
C PRO A 24 -4.03 2.02 -13.43
N GLU A 25 -4.24 2.21 -14.73
CA GLU A 25 -5.14 3.24 -15.24
C GLU A 25 -6.52 3.13 -14.59
N GLY A 26 -6.92 4.20 -13.88
CA GLY A 26 -8.21 4.27 -13.20
C GLY A 26 -8.32 3.49 -11.88
N ALA A 27 -7.25 2.86 -11.35
CA ALA A 27 -7.31 2.07 -10.11
C ALA A 27 -7.19 2.91 -8.82
N GLN A 28 -6.56 4.09 -8.88
CA GLN A 28 -6.40 4.93 -7.68
C GLN A 28 -7.73 5.50 -7.18
N ALA A 29 -8.58 5.97 -8.10
CA ALA A 29 -9.87 6.56 -7.76
C ALA A 29 -10.82 5.60 -7.01
N PRO A 30 -11.06 4.35 -7.47
CA PRO A 30 -11.88 3.40 -6.72
C PRO A 30 -11.24 3.01 -5.38
N PHE A 31 -9.91 2.86 -5.31
CA PHE A 31 -9.22 2.63 -4.04
C PHE A 31 -9.53 3.73 -3.01
N VAL A 32 -9.39 5.00 -3.41
CA VAL A 32 -9.71 6.14 -2.55
C VAL A 32 -11.20 6.14 -2.21
N ALA A 33 -12.09 5.84 -3.16
CA ALA A 33 -13.53 5.80 -2.92
C ALA A 33 -13.92 4.73 -1.88
N GLU A 34 -13.43 3.50 -2.01
CA GLU A 34 -13.70 2.41 -1.07
C GLU A 34 -13.10 2.69 0.31
N CYS A 35 -11.89 3.24 0.36
CA CYS A 35 -11.28 3.71 1.60
C CYS A 35 -12.14 4.78 2.28
N VAL A 36 -12.64 5.75 1.51
CA VAL A 36 -13.48 6.84 2.03
C VAL A 36 -14.81 6.29 2.54
N GLU A 37 -15.45 5.38 1.80
CA GLU A 37 -16.70 4.75 2.23
C GLU A 37 -16.54 4.05 3.58
N GLY A 38 -15.43 3.33 3.79
CA GLY A 38 -15.11 2.71 5.08
C GLY A 38 -14.78 3.71 6.18
N ALA A 39 -13.93 4.71 5.89
CA ALA A 39 -13.47 5.69 6.89
C ALA A 39 -14.56 6.68 7.31
N GLN A 40 -15.55 6.94 6.45
CA GLN A 40 -16.68 7.83 6.74
C GLN A 40 -17.62 7.30 7.82
N ALA A 41 -17.56 6.01 8.16
CA ALA A 41 -18.33 5.45 9.27
C ALA A 41 -17.97 6.12 10.60
N GLU A 42 -16.70 6.48 10.79
CA GLU A 42 -16.14 6.98 12.05
C GLU A 42 -15.63 8.44 11.96
N HIS A 43 -15.42 8.94 10.74
CA HIS A 43 -14.82 10.26 10.50
C HIS A 43 -15.62 11.10 9.50
N SER A 44 -15.40 12.43 9.52
CA SER A 44 -16.05 13.31 8.55
C SER A 44 -15.57 13.00 7.13
N ALA A 45 -16.43 13.23 6.13
CA ALA A 45 -16.10 13.03 4.72
C ALA A 45 -14.82 13.75 4.28
N ALA A 46 -14.56 14.94 4.82
CA ALA A 46 -13.34 15.70 4.55
C ALA A 46 -12.09 15.02 5.11
N LYS A 47 -12.13 14.56 6.38
CA LYS A 47 -10.99 13.85 7.00
C LYS A 47 -10.76 12.49 6.36
N ALA A 48 -11.83 11.74 6.11
CA ALA A 48 -11.77 10.45 5.42
C ALA A 48 -11.12 10.60 4.03
N LYS A 49 -11.54 11.60 3.25
CA LYS A 49 -10.95 11.88 1.93
C LYS A 49 -9.47 12.23 2.03
N ALA A 50 -9.09 13.16 2.91
CA ALA A 50 -7.69 13.55 3.07
C ALA A 50 -6.81 12.38 3.54
N PHE A 51 -7.32 11.53 4.44
CA PHE A 51 -6.64 10.31 4.87
C PHE A 51 -6.44 9.33 3.72
N CYS A 52 -7.48 9.06 2.93
CA CYS A 52 -7.42 8.09 1.83
C CYS A 52 -6.57 8.58 0.65
N GLU A 53 -6.57 9.87 0.35
CA GLU A 53 -5.65 10.47 -0.63
C GLU A 53 -4.19 10.37 -0.16
N CYS A 54 -3.92 10.62 1.13
CA CYS A 54 -2.61 10.42 1.73
C CYS A 54 -2.19 8.93 1.67
N ALA A 55 -3.07 8.02 2.08
CA ALA A 55 -2.80 6.60 2.05
C ALA A 55 -2.50 6.11 0.63
N ALA A 56 -3.22 6.58 -0.39
CA ALA A 56 -2.92 6.26 -1.79
C ALA A 56 -1.53 6.76 -2.21
N GLY A 57 -1.09 7.92 -1.73
CA GLY A 57 0.26 8.44 -1.98
C GLY A 57 1.36 7.63 -1.29
N GLU A 58 1.14 7.22 -0.05
CA GLU A 58 2.07 6.33 0.67
C GLU A 58 2.14 4.96 0.00
N VAL A 59 1.00 4.42 -0.45
CA VAL A 59 0.95 3.16 -1.22
C VAL A 59 1.74 3.29 -2.53
N SER A 60 1.60 4.37 -3.29
CA SER A 60 2.45 4.64 -4.46
C SER A 60 3.94 4.73 -4.14
N SER A 61 4.31 5.10 -2.92
CA SER A 61 5.73 5.24 -2.54
C SER A 61 6.33 3.93 -2.02
N GLU A 62 5.52 3.06 -1.42
CA GLU A 62 5.96 1.82 -0.77
C GLU A 62 5.80 0.57 -1.66
N PHE A 63 4.96 0.63 -2.68
CA PHE A 63 4.69 -0.47 -3.60
C PHE A 63 5.15 -0.12 -5.01
N SER A 64 5.58 -1.12 -5.77
CA SER A 64 5.88 -1.00 -7.20
C SER A 64 4.60 -1.09 -8.03
N THR A 65 4.65 -0.57 -9.27
CA THR A 65 3.52 -0.69 -10.21
C THR A 65 3.07 -2.14 -10.42
N ALA A 66 4.02 -3.08 -10.49
CA ALA A 66 3.69 -4.50 -10.61
C ALA A 66 2.95 -5.05 -9.39
N GLU A 67 3.33 -4.64 -8.17
CA GLU A 67 2.61 -5.01 -6.94
C GLU A 67 1.20 -4.41 -6.93
N LEU A 68 1.02 -3.17 -7.39
CA LEU A 68 -0.30 -2.53 -7.48
C LEU A 68 -1.20 -3.20 -8.52
N GLU A 69 -0.65 -3.58 -9.68
CA GLU A 69 -1.37 -4.37 -10.69
C GLU A 69 -1.80 -5.73 -10.12
N GLU A 70 -0.90 -6.42 -9.42
CA GLU A 70 -1.20 -7.71 -8.81
C GLU A 70 -2.29 -7.58 -7.75
N MET A 71 -2.22 -6.57 -6.87
CA MET A 71 -3.24 -6.29 -5.87
C MET A 71 -4.62 -6.02 -6.47
N GLY A 72 -4.71 -5.31 -7.61
CA GLY A 72 -5.97 -5.05 -8.29
C GLY A 72 -6.54 -6.27 -9.02
N SER A 73 -5.69 -7.23 -9.40
CA SER A 73 -6.08 -8.45 -10.10
C SER A 73 -6.47 -9.61 -9.18
N GLN A 74 -5.97 -9.60 -7.94
CA GLN A 74 -6.18 -10.70 -6.99
C GLN A 74 -7.37 -10.44 -6.09
N GLN A 75 -8.17 -11.49 -5.88
CA GLN A 75 -9.30 -11.47 -4.95
C GLN A 75 -8.82 -11.47 -3.48
N GLU A 76 -7.62 -12.01 -3.22
CA GLU A 76 -6.99 -12.02 -1.91
C GLU A 76 -5.51 -11.62 -2.04
N ILE A 77 -5.11 -10.60 -1.28
CA ILE A 77 -3.70 -10.24 -1.11
C ILE A 77 -3.08 -11.03 0.05
N ASP A 78 -1.80 -11.38 -0.07
CA ASP A 78 -1.09 -12.09 1.00
C ASP A 78 -0.96 -11.23 2.27
N GLN A 79 -0.71 -11.88 3.41
CA GLN A 79 -0.65 -11.19 4.70
C GLN A 79 0.50 -10.18 4.81
N GLY A 80 1.63 -10.44 4.17
CA GLY A 80 2.77 -9.52 4.14
C GLY A 80 2.42 -8.23 3.39
N THR A 81 1.82 -8.35 2.21
CA THR A 81 1.32 -7.20 1.42
C THR A 81 0.27 -6.42 2.20
N ARG A 82 -0.69 -7.11 2.81
CA ARG A 82 -1.71 -6.48 3.67
C ARG A 82 -1.09 -5.70 4.81
N GLN A 83 -0.09 -6.26 5.49
CA GLN A 83 0.57 -5.60 6.61
C GLN A 83 1.30 -4.32 6.15
N ARG A 84 1.99 -4.38 5.01
CA ARG A 84 2.64 -3.19 4.41
C ARG A 84 1.63 -2.10 4.06
N LEU A 85 0.45 -2.45 3.52
CA LEU A 85 -0.60 -1.47 3.23
C LEU A 85 -1.11 -0.77 4.48
N ILE A 86 -1.33 -1.55 5.55
CA ILE A 86 -1.73 -1.03 6.85
C ILE A 86 -0.67 -0.08 7.37
N ASP A 87 0.61 -0.46 7.31
CA ASP A 87 1.70 0.35 7.85
C ASP A 87 1.96 1.63 7.02
N ALA A 88 1.78 1.57 5.69
CA ALA A 88 1.77 2.75 4.83
C ALA A 88 0.62 3.71 5.22
N SER A 89 -0.59 3.19 5.42
CA SER A 89 -1.78 3.98 5.77
C SER A 89 -1.66 4.64 7.15
N LYS A 90 -1.05 3.97 8.13
CA LYS A 90 -0.83 4.51 9.49
C LYS A 90 -0.02 5.81 9.50
N ARG A 91 0.84 6.04 8.49
CA ARG A 91 1.59 7.31 8.38
C ARG A 91 0.66 8.52 8.21
N CYS A 92 -0.55 8.29 7.70
CA CYS A 92 -1.58 9.29 7.50
C CYS A 92 -2.57 9.40 8.66
N GLU A 93 -2.48 8.55 9.70
CA GLU A 93 -3.48 8.46 10.79
C GLU A 93 -3.68 9.80 11.53
N SER A 94 -2.63 10.62 11.62
CA SER A 94 -2.70 11.97 12.21
C SER A 94 -3.76 12.87 11.57
N ILE A 95 -4.13 12.63 10.30
CA ILE A 95 -5.19 13.36 9.58
C ILE A 95 -6.57 13.08 10.19
N LEU A 96 -6.79 11.87 10.70
CA LEU A 96 -8.06 11.48 11.31
C LEU A 96 -8.19 12.05 12.74
N GLN A 97 -7.06 12.19 13.44
CA GLN A 97 -6.99 12.60 14.85
C GLN A 97 -7.05 14.12 15.06
N ASN A 98 -6.73 14.93 14.04
CA ASN A 98 -6.63 16.39 14.10
C ASN A 98 -7.85 17.03 13.45
#